data_AF-A0AAD9H0E1-F1
#
_entry.id   AF-A0AAD9H0E1-F1
#
_cell.length_a   1.000
_cell.length_b   1.000
_cell.length_c   1.000
_cell.angle_alpha   90.00
_cell.angle_beta   90.00
_cell.angle_gamma   90.00
#
_symmetry.space_group_name_H-M   'P 1'
#
loop_
_entity.id
_entity.type
_entity.pdbx_description
1 polymer ?
#
loop_
_entity_poly.entity_id
_entity_poly.type
_entity_poly.pdbx_seq_one_letter_code
_entity_poly.pdbx_strand_id
1 'polypeptide(L)'
;MIADHFKENMTSFLTAFDAQLVKYLEQLEDLQDRNQKQHSFQPTFWLQQTDFDVAREVFVAATGVIGHTVTKFSLVYSKTPSKEEGASICEALDKPCEHLLAATNVALFCGAGPSLATEIINDAIRLIKSVHDLTKTIEKGDLAKVPQLTGRVWEYSTARVSKSNCVASKRSMLQCITMLNSTVDELKEFLSEQEEGDSEGATLDEVEQDDEFGFDSKLTEEERTLFQSGLKLLSMCAAIMKRGVLTIKKLTITNEQDAFLKWTARLDTSYTAAQDAIVDFGAALYPPIGTDELSEAVSELETSATAILACLKEMPDLASAEENALGVGEAAFTKQLATVKTQIEASSVTCRYNRGSMEDTNADLVAGFSIWAVPAQPAAKELEDVITAYAKRLSTPSFLPHMTVLSGVKGLAAAEATTKLSELAASMRVLDVEIETVAFKDLYFQCVFGLLKLTPDLQQAHDLSKEIFAVERNDAFMPHVSFIYGDLASEARAELAKELRPKLDGKRLKMEKLQLWRTLGQVETWELLAEANLIHEH
;
A
#
# COMPACT_ATOMS: atom_id res chain seq x y z
N MET A 1 32.93 37.68 7.67
CA MET A 1 32.08 38.63 6.92
C MET A 1 31.74 38.14 5.51
N ILE A 2 32.66 38.07 4.53
CA ILE A 2 32.29 37.61 3.17
C ILE A 2 31.88 36.13 3.15
N ALA A 3 32.59 35.25 3.86
CA ALA A 3 32.26 33.83 3.95
C ALA A 3 30.95 33.54 4.73
N ASP A 4 30.64 34.37 5.73
CA ASP A 4 29.41 34.22 6.53
C ASP A 4 28.19 34.68 5.72
N HIS A 5 28.31 35.79 4.98
CA HIS A 5 27.27 36.27 4.07
C HIS A 5 26.98 35.27 2.93
N PHE A 6 28.01 34.59 2.43
CA PHE A 6 27.85 33.55 1.40
C PHE A 6 27.12 32.31 1.93
N LYS A 7 27.41 31.88 3.17
CA LYS A 7 26.71 30.77 3.82
C LYS A 7 25.25 31.09 4.15
N GLU A 8 24.96 32.32 4.57
CA GLU A 8 23.58 32.80 4.80
C GLU A 8 22.76 32.80 3.51
N ASN A 9 23.30 33.34 2.42
CA ASN A 9 22.60 33.37 1.12
C ASN A 9 22.33 31.95 0.57
N MET A 10 23.28 31.03 0.73
CA MET A 10 23.12 29.63 0.29
C MET A 10 22.06 28.88 1.10
N THR A 11 22.07 29.04 2.42
CA THR A 11 21.06 28.42 3.30
C THR A 11 19.69 29.00 2.98
N SER A 12 19.61 30.32 2.75
CA SER A 12 18.38 31.00 2.32
C SER A 12 17.86 30.48 0.97
N PHE A 13 18.74 30.13 0.01
CA PHE A 13 18.32 29.56 -1.27
C PHE A 13 17.75 28.15 -1.10
N LEU A 14 18.44 27.26 -0.38
CA LEU A 14 18.00 25.87 -0.20
C LEU A 14 16.62 25.81 0.47
N THR A 15 16.38 26.60 1.50
CA THR A 15 15.07 26.69 2.16
C THR A 15 14.00 27.23 1.21
N ALA A 16 14.33 28.23 0.36
CA ALA A 16 13.39 28.77 -0.62
C ALA A 16 13.06 27.76 -1.73
N PHE A 17 14.06 27.01 -2.21
CA PHE A 17 13.89 25.99 -3.22
C PHE A 17 13.11 24.78 -2.67
N ASP A 18 13.37 24.37 -1.44
CA ASP A 18 12.57 23.35 -0.74
C ASP A 18 11.09 23.73 -0.71
N ALA A 19 10.78 24.95 -0.24
CA ALA A 19 9.42 25.45 -0.21
C ALA A 19 8.78 25.54 -1.61
N GLN A 20 9.56 25.81 -2.64
CA GLN A 20 9.08 25.83 -4.03
C GLN A 20 8.77 24.42 -4.54
N LEU A 21 9.62 23.43 -4.23
CA LEU A 21 9.36 22.03 -4.59
C LEU A 21 8.12 21.49 -3.91
N VAL A 22 7.88 21.84 -2.64
CA VAL A 22 6.63 21.51 -1.94
C VAL A 22 5.41 22.03 -2.70
N LYS A 23 5.42 23.29 -3.14
CA LYS A 23 4.33 23.86 -3.95
C LYS A 23 4.14 23.17 -5.30
N TYR A 24 5.22 22.69 -5.92
CA TYR A 24 5.13 21.91 -7.16
C TYR A 24 4.48 20.54 -6.90
N LEU A 25 4.83 19.89 -5.79
CA LEU A 25 4.21 18.63 -5.38
C LEU A 25 2.73 18.80 -5.09
N GLU A 26 2.34 19.84 -4.35
CA GLU A 26 0.93 20.15 -4.08
C GLU A 26 0.13 20.33 -5.38
N GLN A 27 0.68 21.04 -6.37
CA GLN A 27 0.04 21.22 -7.68
C GLN A 27 -0.08 19.90 -8.47
N LEU A 28 0.95 19.05 -8.42
CA LEU A 28 0.91 17.75 -9.09
C LEU A 28 -0.05 16.77 -8.40
N GLU A 29 -0.14 16.82 -7.08
CA GLU A 29 -1.08 16.02 -6.28
C GLU A 29 -2.53 16.50 -6.50
N ASP A 30 -2.78 17.81 -6.66
CA ASP A 30 -4.09 18.32 -7.13
C ASP A 30 -4.45 17.79 -8.52
N LEU A 31 -3.51 17.80 -9.47
CA LEU A 31 -3.74 17.22 -10.80
C LEU A 31 -4.04 15.71 -10.70
N GLN A 32 -3.37 14.98 -9.80
CA GLN A 32 -3.63 13.57 -9.56
C GLN A 32 -5.05 13.35 -9.00
N ASP A 33 -5.45 14.13 -8.00
CA ASP A 33 -6.79 14.07 -7.39
C ASP A 33 -7.88 14.38 -8.42
N ARG A 34 -7.68 15.42 -9.23
CA ARG A 34 -8.59 15.78 -10.33
C ARG A 34 -8.71 14.68 -11.37
N ASN A 35 -7.65 13.90 -11.62
CA ASN A 35 -7.71 12.76 -12.51
C ASN A 35 -8.48 11.59 -11.89
N GLN A 36 -8.11 11.21 -10.67
CA GLN A 36 -8.61 10.00 -10.01
C GLN A 36 -10.03 10.15 -9.49
N LYS A 37 -10.37 11.28 -8.85
CA LYS A 37 -11.66 11.48 -8.18
C LYS A 37 -12.66 12.27 -9.01
N GLN A 38 -12.19 13.27 -9.75
CA GLN A 38 -13.06 14.15 -10.52
C GLN A 38 -13.17 13.75 -11.99
N HIS A 39 -12.38 12.76 -12.43
CA HIS A 39 -12.33 12.29 -13.82
C HIS A 39 -12.18 13.43 -14.85
N SER A 40 -11.39 14.45 -14.49
CA SER A 40 -11.27 15.70 -15.25
C SER A 40 -10.56 15.55 -16.60
N PHE A 41 -9.71 14.53 -16.76
CA PHE A 41 -8.91 14.32 -17.96
C PHE A 41 -9.61 13.33 -18.90
N GLN A 42 -10.34 13.88 -19.87
CA GLN A 42 -11.04 13.11 -20.89
C GLN A 42 -10.22 13.10 -22.18
N PRO A 43 -10.08 11.94 -22.85
CA PRO A 43 -9.28 11.82 -24.05
C PRO A 43 -9.94 12.57 -25.22
N THR A 44 -9.16 13.40 -25.93
CA THR A 44 -9.60 14.03 -27.19
C THR A 44 -9.02 13.35 -28.43
N PHE A 45 -8.18 12.35 -28.23
CA PHE A 45 -7.58 11.54 -29.28
C PHE A 45 -7.36 10.10 -28.81
N TRP A 46 -7.25 9.16 -29.75
CA TRP A 46 -7.03 7.75 -29.41
C TRP A 46 -5.63 7.25 -29.78
N LEU A 47 -5.23 7.43 -31.03
CA LEU A 47 -3.99 6.85 -31.57
C LEU A 47 -2.85 7.84 -31.68
N GLN A 48 -3.09 9.02 -32.27
CA GLN A 48 -2.08 10.06 -32.45
C GLN A 48 -2.75 11.44 -32.48
N GLN A 49 -2.02 12.45 -32.01
CA GLN A 49 -2.39 13.85 -32.10
C GLN A 49 -1.10 14.68 -32.10
N THR A 50 -0.92 15.53 -33.11
CA THR A 50 0.32 16.29 -33.30
C THR A 50 0.66 17.17 -32.11
N ASP A 51 -0.32 17.87 -31.53
CA ASP A 51 -0.08 18.73 -30.37
C ASP A 51 0.38 17.91 -29.15
N PHE A 52 -0.21 16.73 -28.94
CA PHE A 52 0.21 15.83 -27.87
C PHE A 52 1.61 15.26 -28.12
N ASP A 53 1.94 14.87 -29.36
CA ASP A 53 3.26 14.36 -29.71
C ASP A 53 4.35 15.38 -29.35
N VAL A 54 4.14 16.65 -29.73
CA VAL A 54 5.04 17.76 -29.38
C VAL A 54 5.09 17.97 -27.86
N ALA A 55 3.93 18.04 -27.19
CA ALA A 55 3.87 18.23 -25.74
C ALA A 55 4.58 17.10 -24.97
N ARG A 56 4.43 15.85 -25.43
CA ARG A 56 5.11 14.67 -24.88
C ARG A 56 6.62 14.75 -25.08
N GLU A 57 7.09 15.18 -26.25
CA GLU A 57 8.53 15.39 -26.49
C GLU A 57 9.10 16.48 -25.57
N VAL A 58 8.37 17.58 -25.37
CA VAL A 58 8.75 18.64 -24.43
C VAL A 58 8.80 18.11 -22.99
N PHE A 59 7.83 17.30 -22.58
CA PHE A 59 7.82 16.67 -21.26
C PHE A 59 9.02 15.73 -21.06
N VAL A 60 9.27 14.82 -22.01
CA VAL A 60 10.41 13.89 -21.98
C VAL A 60 11.74 14.64 -21.99
N ALA A 61 11.83 15.74 -22.74
CA ALA A 61 13.00 16.60 -22.72
C ALA A 61 13.19 17.29 -21.36
N ALA A 62 12.12 17.78 -20.74
CA ALA A 62 12.17 18.42 -19.42
C ALA A 62 12.65 17.44 -18.33
N THR A 63 12.15 16.20 -18.30
CA THR A 63 12.67 15.17 -17.38
C THR A 63 14.13 14.86 -17.69
N GLY A 64 14.49 14.71 -18.97
CA GLY A 64 15.86 14.45 -19.39
C GLY A 64 16.86 15.55 -19.05
N VAL A 65 16.44 16.82 -19.03
CA VAL A 65 17.29 17.94 -18.60
C VAL A 65 17.66 17.81 -17.12
N ILE A 66 16.72 17.44 -16.25
CA ILE A 66 17.00 17.17 -14.83
C ILE A 66 18.03 16.05 -14.69
N GLY A 67 17.84 14.95 -15.44
CA GLY A 67 18.78 13.82 -15.48
C GLY A 67 20.19 14.20 -15.91
N HIS A 68 20.31 14.98 -16.99
CA HIS A 68 21.61 15.49 -17.47
C HIS A 68 22.28 16.40 -16.45
N THR A 69 21.51 17.28 -15.79
CA THR A 69 22.01 18.16 -14.74
C THR A 69 22.65 17.32 -13.63
N VAL A 70 21.92 16.38 -13.02
CA VAL A 70 22.49 15.55 -11.92
C VAL A 70 23.65 14.64 -12.38
N THR A 71 23.64 14.20 -13.64
CA THR A 71 24.74 13.40 -14.21
C THR A 71 26.03 14.21 -14.27
N LYS A 72 25.96 15.45 -14.76
CA LYS A 72 27.12 16.36 -14.82
C LYS A 72 27.75 16.53 -13.45
N PHE A 73 26.94 16.70 -12.42
CA PHE A 73 27.41 16.83 -11.04
C PHE A 73 27.99 15.51 -10.51
N SER A 74 27.34 14.37 -10.77
CA SER A 74 27.84 13.05 -10.32
C SER A 74 29.19 12.68 -10.95
N LEU A 75 29.46 13.13 -12.18
CA LEU A 75 30.76 12.94 -12.85
C LEU A 75 31.86 13.83 -12.27
N VAL A 76 31.51 15.04 -11.83
CA VAL A 76 32.46 15.99 -11.23
C VAL A 76 32.77 15.61 -9.77
N TYR A 77 31.76 15.15 -9.03
CA TYR A 77 31.86 14.84 -7.61
C TYR A 77 31.83 13.32 -7.39
N SER A 78 32.98 12.68 -7.62
CA SER A 78 33.20 11.23 -7.40
C SER A 78 33.32 10.84 -5.91
N LYS A 79 33.22 11.80 -4.99
CA LYS A 79 33.27 11.66 -3.52
C LYS A 79 32.14 12.49 -2.90
N THR A 80 31.93 12.33 -1.59
CA THR A 80 31.01 13.17 -0.79
C THR A 80 31.25 14.65 -1.09
N PRO A 81 30.28 15.36 -1.71
CA PRO A 81 30.43 16.77 -2.03
C PRO A 81 30.39 17.62 -0.75
N SER A 82 30.98 18.81 -0.79
CA SER A 82 30.77 19.85 0.22
C SER A 82 29.33 20.40 0.16
N LYS A 83 28.93 21.16 1.19
CA LYS A 83 27.59 21.75 1.25
C LYS A 83 27.39 22.77 0.13
N GLU A 84 28.44 23.51 -0.21
CA GLU A 84 28.46 24.47 -1.32
C GLU A 84 28.29 23.80 -2.67
N GLU A 85 28.97 22.68 -2.89
CA GLU A 85 28.85 21.90 -4.12
C GLU A 85 27.45 21.27 -4.23
N GLY A 86 26.91 20.74 -3.12
CA GLY A 86 25.53 20.25 -3.06
C GLY A 86 24.51 21.34 -3.39
N ALA A 87 24.64 22.53 -2.80
CA ALA A 87 23.73 23.64 -3.05
C ALA A 87 23.76 24.11 -4.51
N SER A 88 24.92 24.07 -5.16
CA SER A 88 25.04 24.37 -6.60
C SER A 88 24.27 23.39 -7.48
N ILE A 89 24.13 22.11 -7.07
CA ILE A 89 23.26 21.13 -7.75
C ILE A 89 21.82 21.60 -7.69
N CYS A 90 21.33 21.97 -6.51
CA CYS A 90 19.96 22.45 -6.31
C CYS A 90 19.67 23.72 -7.10
N GLU A 91 20.61 24.67 -7.14
CA GLU A 91 20.49 25.89 -7.94
C GLU A 91 20.36 25.59 -9.44
N ALA A 92 21.14 24.64 -9.94
CA ALA A 92 21.04 24.20 -11.34
C ALA A 92 19.75 23.42 -11.65
N LEU A 93 19.06 22.89 -10.64
CA LEU A 93 17.82 22.12 -10.76
C LEU A 93 16.55 22.98 -10.65
N ASP A 94 16.64 24.20 -10.14
CA ASP A 94 15.48 25.09 -9.92
C ASP A 94 14.64 25.30 -11.19
N LYS A 95 15.26 25.86 -12.24
CA LYS A 95 14.57 26.10 -13.52
C LYS A 95 14.12 24.81 -14.21
N PRO A 96 14.93 23.74 -14.28
CA PRO A 96 14.46 22.46 -14.80
C PRO A 96 13.20 21.91 -14.11
N CYS A 97 13.08 22.05 -12.78
CA CYS A 97 11.89 21.62 -12.04
C CYS A 97 10.64 22.45 -12.39
N GLU A 98 10.79 23.77 -12.53
CA GLU A 98 9.72 24.65 -13.01
C GLU A 98 9.27 24.26 -14.43
N HIS A 99 10.22 24.02 -15.34
CA HIS A 99 9.92 23.60 -16.70
C HIS A 99 9.23 22.24 -16.77
N LEU A 100 9.59 21.30 -15.89
CA LEU A 100 8.91 20.01 -15.79
C LEU A 100 7.44 20.18 -15.42
N LEU A 101 7.12 21.01 -14.43
CA LEU A 101 5.75 21.28 -14.04
C LEU A 101 4.95 21.94 -15.19
N ALA A 102 5.56 22.90 -15.89
CA ALA A 102 4.93 23.53 -17.06
C ALA A 102 4.68 22.51 -18.18
N ALA A 103 5.67 21.67 -18.50
CA ALA A 103 5.55 20.63 -19.52
C ALA A 103 4.50 19.57 -19.15
N THR A 104 4.39 19.24 -17.86
CA THR A 104 3.35 18.35 -17.32
C THR A 104 1.96 18.89 -17.63
N ASN A 105 1.71 20.16 -17.30
CA ASN A 105 0.43 20.81 -17.59
C ASN A 105 0.12 20.82 -19.09
N VAL A 106 1.08 21.22 -19.93
CA VAL A 106 0.87 21.25 -21.39
C VAL A 106 0.53 19.86 -21.92
N ALA A 107 1.28 18.81 -21.52
CA ALA A 107 1.02 17.44 -21.98
C ALA A 107 -0.37 16.93 -21.56
N LEU A 108 -0.82 17.25 -20.34
CA LEU A 108 -2.15 16.87 -19.85
C LEU A 108 -3.28 17.55 -20.63
N PHE A 109 -3.18 18.86 -20.85
CA PHE A 109 -4.21 19.64 -21.54
C PHE A 109 -4.20 19.50 -23.07
N CYS A 110 -3.24 18.76 -23.64
CA CYS A 110 -3.24 18.32 -25.04
C CYS A 110 -4.08 17.06 -25.30
N GLY A 111 -5.09 16.77 -24.45
CA GLY A 111 -6.06 15.71 -24.72
C GLY A 111 -5.74 14.35 -24.09
N ALA A 112 -4.91 14.32 -23.04
CA ALA A 112 -4.63 13.10 -22.30
C ALA A 112 -5.90 12.59 -21.59
N GLY A 113 -6.17 11.29 -21.72
CA GLY A 113 -7.19 10.59 -20.96
C GLY A 113 -6.63 10.03 -19.64
N PRO A 114 -7.46 9.31 -18.85
CA PRO A 114 -7.16 8.99 -17.46
C PRO A 114 -5.83 8.26 -17.24
N SER A 115 -5.60 7.11 -17.89
CA SER A 115 -4.36 6.35 -17.74
C SER A 115 -3.12 7.11 -18.25
N LEU A 116 -3.25 7.87 -19.33
CA LEU A 116 -2.11 8.64 -19.87
C LEU A 116 -1.76 9.81 -18.95
N ALA A 117 -2.78 10.49 -18.40
CA ALA A 117 -2.60 11.52 -17.40
C ALA A 117 -1.92 10.97 -16.14
N THR A 118 -2.33 9.79 -15.67
CA THR A 118 -1.68 9.09 -14.55
C THR A 118 -0.20 8.81 -14.82
N GLU A 119 0.18 8.34 -16.01
CA GLU A 119 1.60 8.14 -16.37
C GLU A 119 2.40 9.45 -16.29
N ILE A 120 1.89 10.53 -16.89
CA ILE A 120 2.57 11.84 -16.92
C ILE A 120 2.73 12.41 -15.51
N ILE A 121 1.65 12.42 -14.73
CA ILE A 121 1.62 12.99 -13.37
C ILE A 121 2.53 12.17 -12.44
N ASN A 122 2.46 10.85 -12.49
CA ASN A 122 3.27 9.99 -11.62
C ASN A 122 4.78 10.12 -11.91
N ASP A 123 5.17 10.20 -13.19
CA ASP A 123 6.57 10.42 -13.58
C ASP A 123 7.07 11.79 -13.05
N ALA A 124 6.25 12.85 -13.18
CA ALA A 124 6.58 14.18 -12.66
C ALA A 124 6.68 14.20 -11.11
N ILE A 125 5.72 13.60 -10.41
CA ILE A 125 5.70 13.51 -8.95
C ILE A 125 6.95 12.78 -8.45
N ARG A 126 7.28 11.60 -9.00
CA ARG A 126 8.44 10.81 -8.56
C ARG A 126 9.75 11.57 -8.73
N LEU A 127 9.89 12.30 -9.85
CA LEU A 127 11.08 13.07 -10.14
C LEU A 127 11.21 14.30 -9.23
N ILE A 128 10.14 15.09 -9.06
CA ILE A 128 10.15 16.26 -8.16
C ILE A 128 10.33 15.82 -6.70
N LYS A 129 9.67 14.75 -6.24
CA LYS A 129 9.86 14.19 -4.89
C LYS A 129 11.32 13.81 -4.66
N SER A 130 11.98 13.20 -5.65
CA SER A 130 13.40 12.82 -5.53
C SER A 130 14.34 14.02 -5.49
N VAL A 131 14.04 15.09 -6.23
CA VAL A 131 14.79 16.36 -6.14
C VAL A 131 14.57 17.03 -4.78
N HIS A 132 13.36 16.98 -4.24
CA HIS A 132 13.02 17.49 -2.91
C HIS A 132 13.76 16.73 -1.80
N ASP A 133 13.80 15.38 -1.86
CA ASP A 133 14.59 14.56 -0.93
C ASP A 133 16.08 14.92 -0.97
N LEU A 134 16.62 15.14 -2.18
CA LEU A 134 18.01 15.59 -2.38
C LEU A 134 18.25 16.96 -1.73
N THR A 135 17.38 17.93 -2.00
CA THR A 135 17.45 19.29 -1.43
C THR A 135 17.42 19.27 0.10
N LYS A 136 16.45 18.56 0.70
CA LYS A 136 16.34 18.41 2.17
C LYS A 136 17.57 17.76 2.79
N THR A 137 18.12 16.76 2.11
CA THR A 137 19.31 16.05 2.59
C THR A 137 20.53 16.98 2.60
N ILE A 138 20.71 17.80 1.56
CA ILE A 138 21.78 18.80 1.47
C ILE A 138 21.60 19.90 2.52
N GLU A 139 20.36 20.38 2.71
CA GLU A 139 20.04 21.41 3.71
C GLU A 139 20.40 20.96 5.12
N LYS A 140 20.02 19.72 5.48
CA LYS A 140 20.36 19.05 6.75
C LYS A 140 21.85 18.75 6.92
N GLY A 141 22.64 18.79 5.83
CA GLY A 141 24.07 18.53 5.84
C GLY A 141 24.46 17.05 5.81
N ASP A 142 23.55 16.14 5.45
CA ASP A 142 23.82 14.70 5.30
C ASP A 142 24.41 14.41 3.91
N LEU A 143 25.62 14.94 3.67
CA LEU A 143 26.25 14.95 2.34
C LEU A 143 26.63 13.54 1.84
N ALA A 144 26.72 12.55 2.74
CA ALA A 144 27.06 11.17 2.40
C ALA A 144 26.00 10.48 1.52
N LYS A 145 24.74 10.91 1.61
CA LYS A 145 23.63 10.38 0.80
C LYS A 145 23.48 11.04 -0.56
N VAL A 146 24.17 12.15 -0.83
CA VAL A 146 24.02 12.91 -2.08
C VAL A 146 24.27 12.04 -3.32
N PRO A 147 25.33 11.20 -3.41
CA PRO A 147 25.53 10.34 -4.58
C PRO A 147 24.40 9.33 -4.83
N GLN A 148 23.80 8.80 -3.76
CA GLN A 148 22.66 7.88 -3.87
C GLN A 148 21.41 8.62 -4.39
N LEU A 149 21.15 9.82 -3.85
CA LEU A 149 19.98 10.61 -4.20
C LEU A 149 20.07 11.20 -5.61
N THR A 150 21.27 11.61 -6.07
CA THR A 150 21.46 12.00 -7.47
C THR A 150 21.27 10.82 -8.42
N GLY A 151 21.67 9.60 -8.01
CA GLY A 151 21.36 8.37 -8.73
C GLY A 151 19.87 8.10 -8.86
N ARG A 152 19.10 8.29 -7.78
CA ARG A 152 17.63 8.18 -7.78
C ARG A 152 16.98 9.22 -8.71
N VAL A 153 17.42 10.48 -8.63
CA VAL A 153 16.93 11.54 -9.54
C VAL A 153 17.22 11.18 -11.00
N TRP A 154 18.40 10.63 -11.29
CA TRP A 154 18.74 10.17 -12.63
C TRP A 154 17.84 9.02 -13.10
N GLU A 155 17.59 8.03 -12.24
CA GLU A 155 16.73 6.89 -12.57
C GLU A 155 15.32 7.35 -12.96
N TYR A 156 14.73 8.26 -12.20
CA TYR A 156 13.39 8.80 -12.49
C TYR A 156 13.37 9.88 -13.58
N SER A 157 14.52 10.35 -14.07
CA SER A 157 14.58 11.29 -15.19
C SER A 157 14.22 10.67 -16.54
N THR A 158 14.21 9.34 -16.63
CA THR A 158 13.84 8.60 -17.84
C THR A 158 12.33 8.38 -17.87
N ALA A 159 11.60 9.37 -18.42
CA ALA A 159 10.15 9.30 -18.56
C ALA A 159 9.70 8.12 -19.44
N ARG A 160 8.68 7.38 -19.00
CA ARG A 160 8.13 6.20 -19.70
C ARG A 160 6.69 6.42 -20.19
N VAL A 161 6.38 7.66 -20.52
CA VAL A 161 5.05 8.09 -21.00
C VAL A 161 4.72 7.48 -22.36
N SER A 162 3.55 6.85 -22.42
CA SER A 162 2.96 6.26 -23.61
C SER A 162 2.77 7.29 -24.73
N LYS A 163 2.80 6.82 -25.98
CA LYS A 163 2.64 7.69 -27.16
C LYS A 163 1.19 8.11 -27.40
N SER A 164 0.22 7.45 -26.77
CA SER A 164 -1.19 7.74 -26.98
C SER A 164 -2.09 7.17 -25.89
N ASN A 165 -3.33 7.68 -25.84
CA ASN A 165 -4.38 7.19 -24.94
C ASN A 165 -4.67 5.70 -25.14
N CYS A 166 -4.64 5.22 -26.39
CA CYS A 166 -4.78 3.80 -26.70
C CYS A 166 -3.70 2.93 -26.05
N VAL A 167 -2.44 3.37 -26.13
CA VAL A 167 -1.32 2.61 -25.55
C VAL A 167 -1.38 2.65 -24.03
N ALA A 168 -1.63 3.81 -23.43
CA ALA A 168 -1.73 3.96 -21.98
C ALA A 168 -2.88 3.14 -21.40
N SER A 169 -4.10 3.26 -21.96
CA SER A 169 -5.27 2.51 -21.49
C SER A 169 -5.05 1.00 -21.63
N LYS A 170 -4.52 0.54 -22.78
CA LYS A 170 -4.20 -0.88 -22.97
C LYS A 170 -3.19 -1.38 -21.94
N ARG A 171 -2.15 -0.60 -21.64
CA ARG A 171 -1.14 -0.96 -20.65
C ARG A 171 -1.75 -1.08 -19.26
N SER A 172 -2.51 -0.07 -18.82
CA SER A 172 -3.18 -0.04 -17.52
C SER A 172 -4.13 -1.23 -17.35
N MET A 173 -5.00 -1.47 -18.34
CA MET A 173 -5.95 -2.58 -18.28
C MET A 173 -5.26 -3.95 -18.32
N LEU A 174 -4.16 -4.10 -19.07
CA LEU A 174 -3.37 -5.33 -19.08
C LEU A 174 -2.66 -5.56 -17.75
N GLN A 175 -2.16 -4.51 -17.08
CA GLN A 175 -1.57 -4.62 -15.74
C GLN A 175 -2.60 -5.12 -14.74
N CYS A 176 -3.82 -4.58 -14.75
CA CYS A 176 -4.90 -5.05 -13.89
C CYS A 176 -5.27 -6.53 -14.17
N ILE A 177 -5.33 -6.94 -15.44
CA ILE A 177 -5.56 -8.35 -15.78
C ILE A 177 -4.42 -9.26 -15.32
N THR A 178 -3.17 -8.81 -15.44
CA THR A 178 -2.01 -9.59 -14.99
C THR A 178 -2.08 -9.80 -13.48
N MET A 179 -2.30 -8.73 -12.71
CA MET A 179 -2.52 -8.80 -11.26
C MET A 179 -3.64 -9.81 -10.92
N LEU A 180 -4.81 -9.67 -11.54
CA LEU A 180 -5.93 -10.56 -11.31
C LEU A 180 -5.64 -12.03 -11.64
N ASN A 181 -4.94 -12.32 -12.75
CA ASN A 181 -4.55 -13.69 -13.05
C ASN A 181 -3.54 -14.22 -12.03
N SER A 182 -2.58 -13.40 -11.59
CA SER A 182 -1.64 -13.77 -10.54
C SER A 182 -2.36 -14.15 -9.25
N THR A 183 -3.29 -13.33 -8.77
CA THR A 183 -4.12 -13.65 -7.59
C THR A 183 -4.93 -14.93 -7.79
N VAL A 184 -5.54 -15.11 -8.97
CA VAL A 184 -6.30 -16.34 -9.28
C VAL A 184 -5.41 -17.58 -9.32
N ASP A 185 -4.20 -17.48 -9.86
CA ASP A 185 -3.30 -18.61 -9.98
C ASP A 185 -2.68 -18.98 -8.62
N GLU A 186 -2.36 -17.99 -7.79
CA GLU A 186 -1.95 -18.16 -6.38
C GLU A 186 -3.02 -18.92 -5.57
N LEU A 187 -4.29 -18.50 -5.66
CA LEU A 187 -5.39 -19.17 -4.96
C LEU A 187 -5.65 -20.60 -5.46
N LYS A 188 -5.36 -20.90 -6.74
CA LYS A 188 -5.45 -22.27 -7.26
C LYS A 188 -4.32 -23.14 -6.72
N GLU A 189 -3.11 -22.59 -6.66
CA GLU A 189 -1.94 -23.28 -6.12
C GLU A 189 -2.19 -23.63 -4.65
N PHE A 190 -2.66 -22.66 -3.85
CA PHE A 190 -3.09 -22.89 -2.48
C PHE A 190 -4.13 -24.02 -2.36
N LEU A 191 -5.17 -24.02 -3.20
CA LEU A 191 -6.19 -25.09 -3.17
C LEU A 191 -5.60 -26.46 -3.51
N SER A 192 -4.63 -26.54 -4.41
CA SER A 192 -3.99 -27.82 -4.77
C SER A 192 -3.11 -28.38 -3.65
N GLU A 193 -2.36 -27.52 -2.95
CA GLU A 193 -1.55 -27.93 -1.80
C GLU A 193 -2.42 -28.53 -0.68
N GLN A 194 -3.63 -28.00 -0.50
CA GLN A 194 -4.63 -28.50 0.45
C GLN A 194 -5.24 -29.85 0.04
N GLU A 195 -5.19 -30.24 -1.23
CA GLU A 195 -5.66 -31.55 -1.71
C GLU A 195 -4.57 -32.63 -1.58
N GLU A 196 -3.30 -32.26 -1.77
CA GLU A 196 -2.17 -33.18 -1.63
C GLU A 196 -1.95 -33.58 -0.16
N GLY A 197 -2.07 -32.63 0.78
CA GLY A 197 -1.98 -32.90 2.23
C GLY A 197 -3.10 -33.78 2.82
N ASP A 198 -4.26 -33.87 2.15
CA ASP A 198 -5.35 -34.79 2.51
C ASP A 198 -5.15 -36.21 1.91
N SER A 199 -4.20 -36.37 0.97
CA SER A 199 -3.97 -37.62 0.23
C SER A 199 -2.82 -38.48 0.78
N GLU A 200 -1.91 -37.92 1.58
CA GLU A 200 -0.82 -38.66 2.26
C GLU A 200 -1.27 -39.32 3.56
N GLY A 201 -2.40 -40.02 3.50
CA GLY A 201 -2.76 -41.04 4.48
C GLY A 201 -2.10 -42.38 4.16
N ALA A 202 -0.78 -42.44 3.94
CA ALA A 202 0.00 -43.69 3.98
C ALA A 202 1.52 -43.46 3.86
N THR A 203 2.21 -43.70 4.97
CA THR A 203 3.62 -44.09 5.09
C THR A 203 4.66 -43.07 4.61
N LEU A 204 5.28 -42.36 5.56
CA LEU A 204 6.75 -42.21 5.68
C LEU A 204 7.13 -41.45 6.97
N ASP A 205 7.83 -42.18 7.86
CA ASP A 205 8.61 -41.75 9.04
C ASP A 205 8.19 -40.47 9.80
N GLU A 206 7.35 -40.69 10.81
CA GLU A 206 7.14 -39.77 11.93
C GLU A 206 8.46 -39.54 12.70
N VAL A 207 9.12 -38.43 12.41
CA VAL A 207 9.76 -37.64 13.47
C VAL A 207 8.65 -36.74 14.00
N GLU A 208 7.97 -37.19 15.05
CA GLU A 208 7.11 -36.34 15.89
C GLU A 208 7.98 -35.18 16.40
N GLN A 209 7.92 -34.03 15.73
CA GLN A 209 8.13 -32.75 16.39
C GLN A 209 6.79 -32.44 17.04
N ASP A 210 6.79 -32.39 18.37
CA ASP A 210 5.67 -31.92 19.19
C ASP A 210 5.35 -30.46 18.84
N ASP A 211 4.64 -30.24 17.74
CA ASP A 211 4.02 -28.96 17.39
C ASP A 211 2.71 -28.81 18.17
N GLU A 212 2.83 -28.48 19.46
CA GLU A 212 1.68 -28.14 20.34
C GLU A 212 1.01 -26.79 19.94
N PHE A 213 1.44 -26.15 18.84
CA PHE A 213 0.94 -24.88 18.29
C PHE A 213 0.73 -24.90 16.77
N GLY A 214 0.27 -26.02 16.20
CA GLY A 214 -0.21 -26.06 14.81
C GLY A 214 -1.47 -25.22 14.64
N PHE A 215 -1.36 -23.97 14.18
CA PHE A 215 -2.50 -23.24 13.62
C PHE A 215 -2.76 -23.85 12.25
N ASP A 216 -3.72 -24.77 12.19
CA ASP A 216 -4.05 -25.52 10.98
C ASP A 216 -4.50 -24.52 9.90
N SER A 217 -3.64 -24.21 8.92
CA SER A 217 -3.98 -23.44 7.71
C SER A 217 -4.85 -24.25 6.74
N LYS A 218 -5.52 -25.27 7.26
CA LYS A 218 -6.35 -26.20 6.52
C LYS A 218 -7.74 -25.61 6.35
N LEU A 219 -8.24 -25.71 5.12
CA LEU A 219 -9.63 -25.38 4.83
C LEU A 219 -10.52 -26.47 5.45
N THR A 220 -11.44 -26.07 6.33
CA THR A 220 -12.57 -26.94 6.69
C THR A 220 -13.39 -27.30 5.44
N GLU A 221 -14.22 -28.35 5.46
CA GLU A 221 -15.07 -28.69 4.29
C GLU A 221 -15.99 -27.53 3.88
N GLU A 222 -16.48 -26.77 4.87
CA GLU A 222 -17.33 -25.59 4.67
C GLU A 222 -16.52 -24.45 4.03
N GLU A 223 -15.35 -24.12 4.57
CA GLU A 223 -14.45 -23.11 4.00
C GLU A 223 -13.94 -23.50 2.62
N ARG A 224 -13.64 -24.79 2.37
CA ARG A 224 -13.23 -25.30 1.06
C ARG A 224 -14.30 -25.06 0.01
N THR A 225 -15.58 -25.28 0.36
CA THR A 225 -16.71 -25.04 -0.54
C THR A 225 -16.87 -23.55 -0.84
N LEU A 226 -16.74 -22.70 0.17
CA LEU A 226 -16.80 -21.24 0.05
C LEU A 226 -15.62 -20.70 -0.78
N PHE A 227 -14.41 -21.18 -0.49
CA PHE A 227 -13.17 -20.88 -1.20
C PHE A 227 -13.29 -21.18 -2.70
N GLN A 228 -13.69 -22.41 -3.05
CA GLN A 228 -13.86 -22.82 -4.45
C GLN A 228 -14.90 -21.94 -5.17
N SER A 229 -15.97 -21.56 -4.48
CA SER A 229 -17.03 -20.71 -5.03
C SER A 229 -16.56 -19.26 -5.22
N GLY A 230 -15.76 -18.74 -4.29
CA GLY A 230 -15.12 -17.43 -4.37
C GLY A 230 -14.05 -17.37 -5.48
N LEU A 231 -13.16 -18.35 -5.56
CA LEU A 231 -12.17 -18.49 -6.63
C LEU A 231 -12.83 -18.55 -8.01
N LYS A 232 -13.96 -19.25 -8.12
CA LYS A 232 -14.77 -19.27 -9.34
C LYS A 232 -15.34 -17.90 -9.67
N LEU A 233 -15.87 -17.16 -8.68
CA LEU A 233 -16.37 -15.80 -8.87
C LEU A 233 -15.27 -14.85 -9.38
N LEU A 234 -14.08 -14.90 -8.77
CA LEU A 234 -12.92 -14.11 -9.18
C LEU A 234 -12.46 -14.47 -10.60
N SER A 235 -12.45 -15.77 -10.95
CA SER A 235 -12.17 -16.24 -12.30
C SER A 235 -13.18 -15.74 -13.34
N MET A 236 -14.45 -15.58 -12.97
CA MET A 236 -15.47 -14.99 -13.84
C MET A 236 -15.24 -13.48 -14.02
N CYS A 237 -14.82 -12.76 -12.97
CA CYS A 237 -14.37 -11.37 -13.07
C CYS A 237 -13.19 -11.26 -14.06
N ALA A 238 -12.21 -12.16 -13.98
CA ALA A 238 -11.09 -12.21 -14.92
C ALA A 238 -11.54 -12.41 -16.37
N ALA A 239 -12.58 -13.22 -16.62
CA ALA A 239 -13.15 -13.39 -17.95
C ALA A 239 -13.83 -12.11 -18.47
N ILE A 240 -14.58 -11.41 -17.62
CA ILE A 240 -15.22 -10.11 -17.94
C ILE A 240 -14.14 -9.09 -18.32
N MET A 241 -13.11 -8.95 -17.49
CA MET A 241 -12.01 -8.00 -17.73
C MET A 241 -11.17 -8.38 -18.96
N LYS A 242 -10.92 -9.66 -19.22
CA LYS A 242 -10.29 -10.10 -20.48
C LYS A 242 -11.10 -9.68 -21.70
N ARG A 243 -12.42 -9.73 -21.61
CA ARG A 243 -13.30 -9.33 -22.72
C ARG A 243 -13.16 -7.85 -23.04
N GLY A 244 -13.14 -6.94 -22.06
CA GLY A 244 -12.98 -5.51 -22.34
C GLY A 244 -11.65 -5.14 -22.99
N VAL A 245 -10.55 -5.78 -22.59
CA VAL A 245 -9.24 -5.60 -23.26
C VAL A 245 -9.27 -6.12 -24.70
N LEU A 246 -9.90 -7.27 -24.94
CA LEU A 246 -10.06 -7.80 -26.30
C LEU A 246 -10.92 -6.89 -27.18
N THR A 247 -11.95 -6.26 -26.61
CA THR A 247 -12.78 -5.25 -27.30
C THR A 247 -11.91 -4.07 -27.72
N ILE A 248 -11.19 -3.44 -26.78
CA ILE A 248 -10.29 -2.32 -27.10
C ILE A 248 -9.20 -2.71 -28.11
N LYS A 249 -8.70 -3.96 -28.07
CA LYS A 249 -7.70 -4.44 -29.03
C LYS A 249 -8.24 -4.49 -30.46
N LYS A 250 -9.52 -4.78 -30.64
CA LYS A 250 -10.18 -4.86 -31.96
C LYS A 250 -10.66 -3.50 -32.48
N LEU A 251 -10.86 -2.53 -31.60
CA LEU A 251 -11.34 -1.21 -31.96
C LEU A 251 -10.24 -0.34 -32.58
N THR A 252 -10.59 0.32 -33.68
CA THR A 252 -9.82 1.42 -34.27
C THR A 252 -10.70 2.66 -34.22
N ILE A 253 -10.38 3.58 -33.32
CA ILE A 253 -11.18 4.78 -33.03
C ILE A 253 -10.46 5.99 -33.65
N THR A 254 -11.18 6.82 -34.40
CA THR A 254 -10.69 8.10 -34.90
C THR A 254 -10.94 9.22 -33.90
N ASN A 255 -10.22 10.33 -33.99
CA ASN A 255 -10.35 11.44 -33.05
C ASN A 255 -11.70 12.18 -33.15
N GLU A 256 -12.49 11.93 -34.21
CA GLU A 256 -13.83 12.52 -34.41
C GLU A 256 -14.93 11.76 -33.65
N GLN A 257 -14.64 10.56 -33.17
CA GLN A 257 -15.61 9.69 -32.49
C GLN A 257 -15.66 9.97 -30.99
N ASP A 258 -16.10 11.18 -30.60
CA ASP A 258 -16.18 11.65 -29.20
C ASP A 258 -16.91 10.67 -28.26
N ALA A 259 -17.98 10.03 -28.72
CA ALA A 259 -18.70 9.03 -27.94
C ALA A 259 -17.83 7.80 -27.60
N PHE A 260 -17.01 7.33 -28.56
CA PHE A 260 -16.08 6.23 -28.32
C PHE A 260 -14.93 6.65 -27.40
N LEU A 261 -14.43 7.88 -27.52
CA LEU A 261 -13.36 8.39 -26.65
C LEU A 261 -13.81 8.50 -25.18
N LYS A 262 -15.01 9.04 -24.94
CA LYS A 262 -15.60 9.09 -23.59
C LYS A 262 -15.88 7.70 -23.04
N TRP A 263 -16.34 6.79 -23.90
CA TRP A 263 -16.56 5.40 -23.53
C TRP A 263 -15.25 4.69 -23.13
N THR A 264 -14.16 4.86 -23.88
CA THR A 264 -12.87 4.25 -23.52
C THR A 264 -12.34 4.80 -22.21
N ALA A 265 -12.52 6.09 -21.93
CA ALA A 265 -12.12 6.70 -20.65
C ALA A 265 -12.88 6.11 -19.45
N ARG A 266 -14.19 5.89 -19.59
CA ARG A 266 -15.01 5.23 -18.56
C ARG A 266 -14.57 3.80 -18.33
N LEU A 267 -14.30 3.06 -19.41
CA LEU A 267 -13.84 1.68 -19.31
C LEU A 267 -12.46 1.61 -18.63
N ASP A 268 -11.53 2.46 -19.02
CA ASP A 268 -10.18 2.58 -18.43
C ASP A 268 -10.24 2.88 -16.92
N THR A 269 -11.05 3.85 -16.53
CA THR A 269 -11.26 4.23 -15.12
C THR A 269 -11.88 3.07 -14.32
N SER A 270 -12.82 2.34 -14.91
CA SER A 270 -13.47 1.19 -14.24
C SER A 270 -12.49 0.06 -13.96
N TYR A 271 -11.47 -0.15 -14.82
CA TYR A 271 -10.41 -1.14 -14.56
C TYR A 271 -9.48 -0.69 -13.44
N THR A 272 -9.19 0.60 -13.37
CA THR A 272 -8.35 1.15 -12.30
C THR A 272 -9.07 1.02 -10.95
N ALA A 273 -10.36 1.35 -10.90
CA ALA A 273 -11.16 1.23 -9.67
C ALA A 273 -11.35 -0.22 -9.19
N ALA A 274 -11.23 -1.21 -10.09
CA ALA A 274 -11.38 -2.62 -9.74
C ALA A 274 -10.14 -3.22 -9.05
N GLN A 275 -8.98 -2.53 -9.06
CA GLN A 275 -7.71 -3.07 -8.58
C GLN A 275 -7.75 -3.43 -7.10
N ASP A 276 -8.20 -2.50 -6.25
CA ASP A 276 -8.25 -2.71 -4.79
C ASP A 276 -9.23 -3.84 -4.45
N ALA A 277 -10.44 -3.82 -5.04
CA ALA A 277 -11.45 -4.86 -4.86
C ALA A 277 -10.95 -6.28 -5.25
N ILE A 278 -10.04 -6.40 -6.22
CA ILE A 278 -9.44 -7.69 -6.61
C ILE A 278 -8.46 -8.18 -5.54
N VAL A 279 -7.63 -7.28 -5.02
CA VAL A 279 -6.64 -7.59 -3.99
C VAL A 279 -7.33 -7.96 -2.69
N ASP A 280 -8.30 -7.16 -2.26
CA ASP A 280 -9.05 -7.36 -1.02
C ASP A 280 -9.87 -8.65 -1.07
N PHE A 281 -10.50 -8.94 -2.20
CA PHE A 281 -11.19 -10.23 -2.40
C PHE A 281 -10.24 -11.43 -2.38
N GLY A 282 -9.07 -11.30 -3.01
CA GLY A 282 -8.06 -12.36 -2.97
C GLY A 282 -7.60 -12.66 -1.55
N ALA A 283 -7.33 -11.61 -0.76
CA ALA A 283 -6.93 -11.71 0.63
C ALA A 283 -8.04 -12.33 1.52
N ALA A 284 -9.30 -11.94 1.31
CA ALA A 284 -10.44 -12.42 2.09
C ALA A 284 -10.77 -13.92 1.91
N LEU A 285 -10.18 -14.58 0.91
CA LEU A 285 -10.34 -16.03 0.70
C LEU A 285 -9.35 -16.88 1.48
N TYR A 286 -8.31 -16.30 2.09
CA TYR A 286 -7.35 -17.08 2.87
C TYR A 286 -7.94 -17.50 4.23
N PRO A 287 -7.66 -18.73 4.72
CA PRO A 287 -8.16 -19.19 6.01
C PRO A 287 -7.47 -18.51 7.20
N PRO A 288 -8.17 -18.35 8.35
CA PRO A 288 -9.59 -18.62 8.53
C PRO A 288 -10.45 -17.62 7.74
N ILE A 289 -11.46 -18.12 7.01
CA ILE A 289 -12.26 -17.27 6.12
C ILE A 289 -13.24 -16.43 6.96
N GLY A 290 -12.92 -15.16 7.15
CA GLY A 290 -13.79 -14.17 7.78
C GLY A 290 -15.01 -13.87 6.90
N THR A 291 -16.22 -14.23 7.37
CA THR A 291 -17.45 -14.09 6.56
C THR A 291 -17.82 -12.63 6.32
N ASP A 292 -17.47 -11.73 7.23
CA ASP A 292 -17.82 -10.32 7.12
C ASP A 292 -16.88 -9.61 6.14
N GLU A 293 -15.58 -9.86 6.25
CA GLU A 293 -14.55 -9.37 5.33
C GLU A 293 -14.79 -9.90 3.91
N LEU A 294 -15.11 -11.19 3.79
CA LEU A 294 -15.44 -11.77 2.49
C LEU A 294 -16.74 -11.18 1.93
N SER A 295 -17.74 -10.87 2.77
CA SER A 295 -18.97 -10.23 2.33
C SER A 295 -18.73 -8.81 1.79
N GLU A 296 -17.91 -8.01 2.49
CA GLU A 296 -17.50 -6.68 2.04
C GLU A 296 -16.74 -6.76 0.72
N ALA A 297 -15.72 -7.64 0.65
CA ALA A 297 -14.94 -7.82 -0.56
C ALA A 297 -15.78 -8.33 -1.75
N VAL A 298 -16.75 -9.22 -1.51
CA VAL A 298 -17.73 -9.66 -2.53
C VAL A 298 -18.56 -8.48 -3.06
N SER A 299 -18.97 -7.56 -2.18
CA SER A 299 -19.77 -6.37 -2.55
C SER A 299 -18.96 -5.38 -3.39
N GLU A 300 -17.69 -5.17 -3.05
CA GLU A 300 -16.79 -4.31 -3.81
C GLU A 300 -16.44 -4.90 -5.18
N LEU A 301 -16.19 -6.22 -5.24
CA LEU A 301 -15.96 -6.95 -6.48
C LEU A 301 -17.21 -6.92 -7.37
N GLU A 302 -18.41 -7.10 -6.81
CA GLU A 302 -19.69 -6.98 -7.52
C GLU A 302 -19.84 -5.58 -8.13
N THR A 303 -19.61 -4.54 -7.34
CA THR A 303 -19.72 -3.14 -7.78
C THR A 303 -18.79 -2.89 -8.97
N SER A 304 -17.54 -3.32 -8.86
CA SER A 304 -16.52 -3.18 -9.90
C SER A 304 -16.87 -3.95 -11.18
N ALA A 305 -17.20 -5.24 -11.06
CA ALA A 305 -17.54 -6.09 -12.19
C ALA A 305 -18.81 -5.62 -12.91
N THR A 306 -19.82 -5.16 -12.15
CA THR A 306 -21.06 -4.62 -12.70
C THR A 306 -20.82 -3.31 -13.45
N ALA A 307 -19.99 -2.41 -12.91
CA ALA A 307 -19.62 -1.17 -13.58
C ALA A 307 -18.92 -1.45 -14.92
N ILE A 308 -17.99 -2.40 -14.96
CA ILE A 308 -17.30 -2.81 -16.19
C ILE A 308 -18.29 -3.42 -17.19
N LEU A 309 -19.17 -4.33 -16.76
CA LEU A 309 -20.18 -4.94 -17.63
C LEU A 309 -21.15 -3.91 -18.21
N ALA A 310 -21.65 -3.00 -17.37
CA ALA A 310 -22.51 -1.91 -17.81
C ALA A 310 -21.79 -1.02 -18.85
N CYS A 311 -20.53 -0.66 -18.58
CA CYS A 311 -19.73 0.09 -19.54
C CYS A 311 -19.58 -0.66 -20.87
N LEU A 312 -19.32 -1.98 -20.86
CA LEU A 312 -19.19 -2.78 -22.08
C LEU A 312 -20.50 -2.85 -22.89
N LYS A 313 -21.66 -2.88 -22.22
CA LYS A 313 -22.97 -2.87 -22.87
C LYS A 313 -23.32 -1.52 -23.48
N GLU A 314 -22.82 -0.44 -22.90
CA GLU A 314 -23.00 0.93 -23.42
C GLU A 314 -21.99 1.30 -24.51
N MET A 315 -21.23 0.33 -25.04
CA MET A 315 -20.31 0.57 -26.15
C MET A 315 -21.08 1.12 -27.36
N PRO A 316 -20.63 2.23 -27.96
CA PRO A 316 -21.23 2.72 -29.19
C PRO A 316 -21.14 1.66 -30.31
N ASP A 317 -22.20 1.54 -31.10
CA ASP A 317 -22.32 0.57 -32.20
C ASP A 317 -22.14 -0.91 -31.78
N LEU A 318 -22.49 -1.26 -30.53
CA LEU A 318 -22.45 -2.64 -30.06
C LEU A 318 -23.35 -3.55 -30.89
N ALA A 319 -22.78 -4.61 -31.46
CA ALA A 319 -23.53 -5.58 -32.23
C ALA A 319 -24.44 -6.41 -31.31
N SER A 320 -25.67 -6.69 -31.73
CA SER A 320 -26.64 -7.46 -30.93
C SER A 320 -26.12 -8.85 -30.51
N ALA A 321 -25.26 -9.48 -31.31
CA ALA A 321 -24.61 -10.74 -30.93
C ALA A 321 -23.66 -10.58 -29.74
N GLU A 322 -22.92 -9.46 -29.68
CA GLU A 322 -22.01 -9.17 -28.58
C GLU A 322 -22.77 -8.77 -27.32
N GLU A 323 -23.82 -7.97 -27.46
CA GLU A 323 -24.76 -7.60 -26.39
C GLU A 323 -25.39 -8.84 -25.75
N ASN A 324 -25.93 -9.76 -26.56
CA ASN A 324 -26.48 -11.04 -26.08
C ASN A 324 -25.43 -11.85 -25.32
N ALA A 325 -24.21 -11.95 -25.85
CA ALA A 325 -23.13 -12.67 -25.19
C ALA A 325 -22.64 -11.99 -23.90
N LEU A 326 -22.79 -10.66 -23.76
CA LEU A 326 -22.54 -9.96 -22.49
C LEU A 326 -23.66 -10.26 -21.48
N GLY A 327 -24.92 -10.27 -21.92
CA GLY A 327 -26.06 -10.63 -21.07
C GLY A 327 -25.98 -12.05 -20.52
N VAL A 328 -25.54 -13.03 -21.33
CA VAL A 328 -25.29 -14.40 -20.85
C VAL A 328 -24.20 -14.43 -19.77
N GLY A 329 -23.11 -13.68 -19.96
CA GLY A 329 -22.02 -13.60 -19.00
C GLY A 329 -22.43 -12.94 -17.68
N GLU A 330 -23.19 -11.84 -17.75
CA GLU A 330 -23.73 -11.15 -16.58
C GLU A 330 -24.72 -12.02 -15.80
N ALA A 331 -25.62 -12.74 -16.49
CA ALA A 331 -26.55 -13.66 -15.82
C ALA A 331 -25.81 -14.80 -15.10
N ALA A 332 -24.75 -15.33 -15.72
CA ALA A 332 -23.90 -16.34 -15.09
C ALA A 332 -23.17 -15.78 -13.87
N PHE A 333 -22.61 -14.56 -13.98
CA PHE A 333 -21.91 -13.89 -12.88
C PHE A 333 -22.85 -13.61 -11.71
N THR A 334 -24.02 -13.05 -11.97
CA THR A 334 -25.07 -12.79 -10.97
C THR A 334 -25.48 -14.06 -10.24
N LYS A 335 -25.62 -15.18 -10.96
CA LYS A 335 -25.92 -16.48 -10.35
C LYS A 335 -24.80 -16.99 -9.45
N GLN A 336 -23.54 -16.85 -9.87
CA GLN A 336 -22.41 -17.27 -9.04
C GLN A 336 -22.27 -16.38 -7.81
N LEU A 337 -22.46 -15.07 -7.96
CA LEU A 337 -22.47 -14.10 -6.87
C LEU A 337 -23.54 -14.44 -5.82
N ALA A 338 -24.77 -14.73 -6.25
CA ALA A 338 -25.83 -15.15 -5.34
C ALA A 338 -25.48 -16.45 -4.61
N THR A 339 -24.82 -17.39 -5.28
CA THR A 339 -24.31 -18.63 -4.66
C THR A 339 -23.31 -18.30 -3.53
N VAL A 340 -22.32 -17.45 -3.80
CA VAL A 340 -21.30 -17.07 -2.80
C VAL A 340 -21.93 -16.34 -1.63
N LYS A 341 -22.81 -15.35 -1.85
CA LYS A 341 -23.52 -14.65 -0.78
C LYS A 341 -24.34 -15.60 0.09
N THR A 342 -25.04 -16.55 -0.52
CA THR A 342 -25.80 -17.57 0.23
C THR A 342 -24.90 -18.47 1.07
N GLN A 343 -23.71 -18.83 0.57
CA GLN A 343 -22.73 -19.62 1.32
C GLN A 343 -22.15 -18.84 2.50
N ILE A 344 -21.84 -17.56 2.31
CA ILE A 344 -21.39 -16.66 3.40
C ILE A 344 -22.46 -16.58 4.49
N GLU A 345 -23.72 -16.34 4.10
CA GLU A 345 -24.84 -16.32 5.04
C GLU A 345 -24.98 -17.66 5.79
N ALA A 346 -24.87 -18.80 5.09
CA ALA A 346 -24.93 -20.12 5.71
C ALA A 346 -23.80 -20.33 6.73
N SER A 347 -22.55 -20.00 6.37
CA SER A 347 -21.40 -20.06 7.27
C SER A 347 -21.55 -19.15 8.49
N SER A 348 -22.13 -17.96 8.32
CA SER A 348 -22.44 -17.02 9.42
C SER A 348 -23.52 -17.55 10.39
N VAL A 349 -24.41 -18.43 9.92
CA VAL A 349 -25.52 -19.00 10.71
C VAL A 349 -25.07 -20.27 11.43
N THR A 350 -24.27 -21.13 10.80
CA THR A 350 -23.67 -22.32 11.43
C THR A 350 -22.80 -21.93 12.62
N CYS A 351 -22.04 -20.83 12.49
CA CYS A 351 -21.23 -20.27 13.57
C CYS A 351 -22.07 -19.76 14.77
N ARG A 352 -23.28 -19.23 14.51
CA ARG A 352 -24.22 -18.74 15.55
C ARG A 352 -24.92 -19.85 16.34
N TYR A 353 -25.09 -21.06 15.79
CA TYR A 353 -25.77 -22.16 16.49
C TYR A 353 -24.85 -22.93 17.46
N ASN A 354 -23.53 -22.91 17.24
CA ASN A 354 -22.55 -23.57 18.12
C ASN A 354 -22.02 -22.66 19.25
N ARG A 355 -22.32 -21.36 19.23
CA ARG A 355 -21.86 -20.41 20.23
C ARG A 355 -23.08 -19.87 21.01
N GLY A 356 -23.35 -20.48 22.17
CA GLY A 356 -24.29 -19.91 23.14
C GLY A 356 -23.88 -18.47 23.48
N SER A 357 -24.81 -17.54 23.28
CA SER A 357 -24.83 -16.15 23.76
C SER A 357 -23.48 -15.52 24.11
N MET A 358 -22.82 -14.93 23.12
CA MET A 358 -21.94 -13.78 23.35
C MET A 358 -21.77 -13.03 22.04
N GLU A 359 -22.32 -11.82 22.03
CA GLU A 359 -22.32 -10.89 20.91
C GLU A 359 -20.89 -10.45 20.53
N ASP A 360 -20.82 -10.06 19.28
CA ASP A 360 -19.68 -9.76 18.44
C ASP A 360 -18.56 -8.96 19.11
N THR A 361 -17.35 -9.23 18.65
CA THR A 361 -16.37 -8.21 18.23
C THR A 361 -15.03 -8.90 18.01
N ASN A 362 -14.67 -9.14 16.74
CA ASN A 362 -13.27 -9.15 16.27
C ASN A 362 -13.21 -9.22 14.75
N ALA A 363 -13.02 -8.06 14.12
CA ALA A 363 -12.00 -7.85 13.11
C ALA A 363 -11.97 -6.38 12.70
N ASP A 364 -10.94 -5.66 13.15
CA ASP A 364 -10.59 -4.36 12.59
C ASP A 364 -9.11 -4.42 12.18
N LEU A 365 -8.86 -4.70 10.90
CA LEU A 365 -7.57 -4.50 10.24
C LEU A 365 -7.54 -3.07 9.65
N VAL A 366 -7.23 -2.14 10.56
CA VAL A 366 -6.50 -0.88 10.39
C VAL A 366 -6.98 0.15 9.34
N ALA A 367 -8.27 0.42 9.29
CA ALA A 367 -8.73 1.77 8.98
C ALA A 367 -8.96 2.53 10.30
N GLY A 368 -8.02 3.35 10.77
CA GLY A 368 -8.22 4.10 12.02
C GLY A 368 -6.94 4.60 12.70
N PHE A 369 -7.06 4.94 13.99
CA PHE A 369 -5.90 5.24 14.84
C PHE A 369 -5.40 4.00 15.57
N SER A 370 -4.09 3.97 15.80
CA SER A 370 -3.40 2.98 16.63
C SER A 370 -2.66 3.68 17.76
N ILE A 371 -2.70 3.10 18.96
CA ILE A 371 -2.00 3.57 20.15
C ILE A 371 -0.81 2.66 20.37
N TRP A 372 0.38 3.24 20.33
CA TRP A 372 1.65 2.54 20.44
C TRP A 372 2.38 2.93 21.70
N ALA A 373 2.86 1.95 22.46
CA ALA A 373 3.84 2.14 23.51
C ALA A 373 5.25 2.03 22.91
N VAL A 374 6.11 3.00 23.17
CA VAL A 374 7.44 3.07 22.56
C VAL A 374 8.57 2.87 23.58
N PRO A 375 9.62 2.11 23.23
CA PRO A 375 10.74 1.85 24.12
C PRO A 375 11.55 3.13 24.39
N ALA A 376 12.08 3.23 25.60
CA ALA A 376 12.99 4.28 26.04
C ALA A 376 14.39 4.13 25.41
N GLN A 377 15.14 5.22 25.36
CA GLN A 377 16.55 5.18 24.98
C GLN A 377 17.40 4.54 26.09
N PRO A 378 18.46 3.77 25.77
CA PRO A 378 19.00 3.51 24.43
C PRO A 378 18.36 2.32 23.70
N ALA A 379 17.47 1.56 24.35
CA ALA A 379 16.89 0.33 23.79
C ALA A 379 16.11 0.60 22.49
N ALA A 380 15.43 1.74 22.39
CA ALA A 380 14.75 2.16 21.17
C ALA A 380 15.71 2.21 19.97
N LYS A 381 16.89 2.83 20.15
CA LYS A 381 17.87 2.94 19.07
C LYS A 381 18.42 1.58 18.67
N GLU A 382 18.70 0.71 19.63
CA GLU A 382 19.17 -0.65 19.35
C GLU A 382 18.15 -1.46 18.53
N LEU A 383 16.86 -1.35 18.85
CA LEU A 383 15.80 -2.04 18.11
C LEU A 383 15.59 -1.41 16.72
N GLU A 384 15.66 -0.09 16.61
CA GLU A 384 15.60 0.62 15.32
C GLU A 384 16.75 0.20 14.39
N ASP A 385 17.96 0.03 14.93
CA ASP A 385 19.13 -0.43 14.16
C ASP A 385 18.94 -1.88 13.68
N VAL A 386 18.32 -2.74 14.49
CA VAL A 386 17.91 -4.09 14.06
C VAL A 386 16.89 -4.00 12.93
N ILE A 387 15.76 -3.31 13.12
CA ILE A 387 14.69 -3.17 12.12
C ILE A 387 15.27 -2.64 10.80
N THR A 388 16.05 -1.56 10.86
CA THR A 388 16.65 -0.93 9.67
C THR A 388 17.62 -1.86 8.94
N ALA A 389 18.43 -2.63 9.68
CA ALA A 389 19.37 -3.57 9.08
C ALA A 389 18.64 -4.70 8.32
N TYR A 390 17.58 -5.27 8.91
CA TYR A 390 16.81 -6.34 8.27
C TYR A 390 15.92 -5.82 7.15
N ALA A 391 15.27 -4.66 7.31
CA ALA A 391 14.51 -4.00 6.25
C ALA A 391 15.36 -3.78 5.00
N LYS A 392 16.59 -3.27 5.17
CA LYS A 392 17.56 -3.11 4.08
C LYS A 392 18.00 -4.44 3.47
N ARG A 393 18.24 -5.47 4.29
CA ARG A 393 18.69 -6.79 3.83
C ARG A 393 17.64 -7.49 2.99
N LEU A 394 16.38 -7.36 3.37
CA LEU A 394 15.25 -8.09 2.81
C LEU A 394 14.43 -7.27 1.81
N SER A 395 14.78 -5.99 1.61
CA SER A 395 14.01 -5.04 0.80
C SER A 395 12.56 -4.88 1.27
N THR A 396 12.36 -4.88 2.59
CA THR A 396 11.05 -4.67 3.22
C THR A 396 10.95 -3.27 3.85
N PRO A 397 9.74 -2.78 4.19
CA PRO A 397 9.60 -1.48 4.85
C PRO A 397 10.33 -1.40 6.19
N SER A 398 10.89 -0.23 6.47
CA SER A 398 11.46 0.09 7.78
C SER A 398 10.45 0.91 8.59
N PHE A 399 10.44 0.73 9.92
CA PHE A 399 9.53 1.39 10.84
C PHE A 399 10.18 1.61 12.20
N LEU A 400 9.55 2.42 13.05
CA LEU A 400 10.05 2.66 14.42
C LEU A 400 9.61 1.54 15.36
N PRO A 401 10.45 1.10 16.31
CA PRO A 401 10.09 0.04 17.24
C PRO A 401 8.94 0.47 18.15
N HIS A 402 7.89 -0.34 18.23
CA HIS A 402 6.71 -0.09 19.05
C HIS A 402 6.05 -1.40 19.50
N MET A 403 5.28 -1.32 20.58
CA MET A 403 4.26 -2.30 20.95
C MET A 403 2.89 -1.67 20.78
N THR A 404 2.01 -2.28 20.00
CA THR A 404 0.63 -1.80 19.87
C THR A 404 -0.14 -2.12 21.15
N VAL A 405 -0.60 -1.07 21.84
CA VAL A 405 -1.48 -1.20 23.02
C VAL A 405 -2.92 -1.37 22.58
N LEU A 406 -3.34 -0.62 21.56
CA LEU A 406 -4.67 -0.70 20.97
C LEU A 406 -4.62 -0.33 19.49
N SER A 407 -5.35 -1.06 18.66
CA SER A 407 -5.54 -0.76 17.24
C SER A 407 -7.03 -0.74 16.89
N GLY A 408 -7.36 -0.23 15.71
CA GLY A 408 -8.74 -0.22 15.22
C GLY A 408 -9.61 0.87 15.85
N VAL A 409 -9.02 1.98 16.32
CA VAL A 409 -9.82 3.11 16.80
C VAL A 409 -10.45 3.82 15.60
N LYS A 410 -11.74 3.60 15.39
CA LYS A 410 -12.55 4.17 14.31
C LYS A 410 -13.48 5.28 14.80
N GLY A 411 -14.00 6.08 13.85
CA GLY A 411 -15.09 7.02 14.11
C GLY A 411 -14.75 8.28 14.92
N LEU A 412 -13.49 8.47 15.33
CA LEU A 412 -13.06 9.66 16.08
C LEU A 412 -12.39 10.70 15.19
N ALA A 413 -12.59 11.98 15.51
CA ALA A 413 -11.76 13.05 14.96
C ALA A 413 -10.36 13.04 15.61
N ALA A 414 -9.32 13.47 14.88
CA ALA A 414 -7.94 13.46 15.39
C ALA A 414 -7.77 14.23 16.71
N ALA A 415 -8.44 15.38 16.88
CA ALA A 415 -8.39 16.16 18.12
C ALA A 415 -8.99 15.42 19.33
N GLU A 416 -10.05 14.63 19.10
CA GLU A 416 -10.68 13.81 20.14
C GLU A 416 -9.78 12.63 20.52
N ALA A 417 -9.21 11.95 19.53
CA ALA A 417 -8.27 10.86 19.75
C ALA A 417 -7.01 11.32 20.51
N THR A 418 -6.48 12.51 20.21
CA THR A 418 -5.36 13.13 20.96
C THR A 418 -5.72 13.44 22.41
N THR A 419 -6.96 13.89 22.66
CA THR A 419 -7.45 14.14 24.02
C THR A 419 -7.53 12.84 24.82
N LYS A 420 -8.09 11.78 24.22
CA LYS A 420 -8.17 10.43 24.81
C LYS A 420 -6.80 9.81 25.04
N LEU A 421 -5.82 10.03 24.16
CA LEU A 421 -4.43 9.60 24.37
C LEU A 421 -3.84 10.23 25.64
N SER A 422 -4.09 11.52 25.86
CA SER A 422 -3.58 12.25 27.02
C SER A 422 -4.20 11.73 28.33
N GLU A 423 -5.50 11.42 28.31
CA GLU A 423 -6.22 10.79 29.42
C GLU A 423 -5.67 9.40 29.76
N LEU A 424 -5.44 8.57 28.73
CA LEU A 424 -4.85 7.24 28.87
C LEU A 424 -3.45 7.32 29.48
N ALA A 425 -2.58 8.19 28.95
CA ALA A 425 -1.22 8.34 29.44
C ALA A 425 -1.15 8.84 30.90
N ALA A 426 -2.08 9.73 31.29
CA ALA A 426 -2.21 10.21 32.67
C ALA A 426 -2.74 9.14 33.66
N SER A 427 -3.22 8.00 33.15
CA SER A 427 -3.78 6.91 33.94
C SER A 427 -2.85 5.69 34.01
N MET A 428 -1.69 5.75 33.35
CA MET A 428 -0.77 4.62 33.18
C MET A 428 0.63 4.94 33.70
N ARG A 429 1.27 3.93 34.31
CA ARG A 429 2.70 3.97 34.67
C ARG A 429 3.54 3.46 33.51
N VAL A 430 4.83 3.79 33.53
CA VAL A 430 5.85 3.21 32.63
C VAL A 430 5.72 1.69 32.62
N LEU A 431 5.61 1.10 31.42
CA LEU A 431 5.47 -0.35 31.26
C LEU A 431 6.85 -0.98 31.15
N ASP A 432 7.14 -1.98 31.98
CA ASP A 432 8.38 -2.76 31.89
C ASP A 432 8.05 -4.13 31.30
N VAL A 433 8.49 -4.35 30.06
CA VAL A 433 8.15 -5.54 29.28
C VAL A 433 9.39 -6.38 29.00
N GLU A 434 9.20 -7.67 28.81
CA GLU A 434 10.27 -8.62 28.47
C GLU A 434 9.91 -9.33 27.17
N ILE A 435 10.84 -9.36 26.21
CA ILE A 435 10.74 -10.22 25.03
C ILE A 435 10.97 -11.65 25.48
N GLU A 436 9.92 -12.45 25.56
CA GLU A 436 9.98 -13.85 25.95
C GLU A 436 10.75 -14.66 24.91
N THR A 437 10.39 -14.50 23.64
CA THR A 437 11.14 -15.07 22.53
C THR A 437 10.85 -14.34 21.21
N VAL A 438 11.79 -14.41 20.26
CA VAL A 438 11.50 -14.06 18.87
C VAL A 438 10.72 -15.20 18.18
N ALA A 439 9.55 -14.83 17.67
CA ALA A 439 8.61 -15.67 16.96
C ALA A 439 8.29 -15.10 15.57
N PHE A 440 7.53 -15.86 14.78
CA PHE A 440 7.11 -15.48 13.44
C PHE A 440 5.71 -16.06 13.15
N LYS A 441 4.99 -15.43 12.23
CA LYS A 441 3.70 -15.91 11.71
C LYS A 441 3.60 -15.63 10.21
N ASP A 442 2.60 -16.21 9.58
CA ASP A 442 2.25 -15.99 8.17
C ASP A 442 1.35 -14.76 7.96
N LEU A 443 1.67 -13.65 8.65
CA LEU A 443 0.94 -12.39 8.53
C LEU A 443 1.93 -11.26 8.29
N TYR A 444 1.63 -10.37 7.35
CA TYR A 444 2.50 -9.27 6.94
C TYR A 444 3.09 -8.48 8.12
N PHE A 445 2.25 -8.06 9.08
CA PHE A 445 2.66 -7.28 10.27
C PHE A 445 3.19 -8.13 11.44
N GLN A 446 3.09 -9.46 11.34
CA GLN A 446 3.61 -10.41 12.33
C GLN A 446 4.64 -11.36 11.67
N CYS A 447 5.36 -10.87 10.66
CA CYS A 447 6.33 -11.66 9.91
C CYS A 447 7.48 -12.15 10.80
N VAL A 448 8.20 -11.25 11.49
CA VAL A 448 9.11 -11.64 12.58
C VAL A 448 9.02 -10.61 13.70
N PHE A 449 8.77 -11.07 14.93
CA PHE A 449 8.50 -10.20 16.07
C PHE A 449 9.00 -10.83 17.38
N GLY A 450 9.26 -9.98 18.37
CA GLY A 450 9.48 -10.39 19.75
C GLY A 450 8.14 -10.52 20.46
N LEU A 451 7.75 -11.74 20.81
CA LEU A 451 6.59 -11.98 21.67
C LEU A 451 6.93 -11.48 23.07
N LEU A 452 6.10 -10.62 23.63
CA LEU A 452 6.29 -10.10 24.97
C LEU A 452 5.57 -10.99 25.98
N LYS A 453 6.19 -11.15 27.15
CA LYS A 453 5.53 -11.81 28.27
C LYS A 453 4.31 -10.99 28.71
N LEU A 454 3.11 -11.58 28.61
CA LEU A 454 1.88 -10.94 29.04
C LEU A 454 1.85 -10.83 30.58
N THR A 455 1.95 -9.62 31.10
CA THR A 455 1.84 -9.31 32.54
C THR A 455 0.46 -8.71 32.86
N PRO A 456 0.02 -8.75 34.14
CA PRO A 456 -1.21 -8.08 34.56
C PRO A 456 -1.22 -6.58 34.21
N ASP A 457 -0.07 -5.90 34.33
CA ASP A 457 0.04 -4.47 34.01
C ASP A 457 -0.15 -4.21 32.51
N LEU A 458 0.35 -5.10 31.65
CA LEU A 458 0.14 -5.03 30.20
C LEU A 458 -1.31 -5.31 29.81
N GLN A 459 -1.92 -6.31 30.44
CA GLN A 459 -3.34 -6.60 30.24
C GLN A 459 -4.21 -5.40 30.67
N GLN A 460 -3.91 -4.82 31.84
CA GLN A 460 -4.60 -3.63 32.35
C GLN A 460 -4.43 -2.42 31.42
N ALA A 461 -3.23 -2.20 30.88
CA ALA A 461 -2.98 -1.14 29.91
C ALA A 461 -3.84 -1.28 28.66
N HIS A 462 -3.93 -2.50 28.13
CA HIS A 462 -4.79 -2.82 26.99
C HIS A 462 -6.28 -2.63 27.32
N ASP A 463 -6.76 -3.13 28.47
CA ASP A 463 -8.16 -3.01 28.86
C ASP A 463 -8.58 -1.57 29.14
N LEU A 464 -7.74 -0.77 29.79
CA LEU A 464 -7.97 0.65 30.02
C LEU A 464 -8.01 1.44 28.70
N SER A 465 -7.16 1.07 27.74
CA SER A 465 -7.17 1.70 26.42
C SER A 465 -8.48 1.40 25.68
N LYS A 466 -9.00 0.15 25.74
CA LYS A 466 -10.31 -0.20 25.18
C LYS A 466 -11.43 0.62 25.80
N GLU A 467 -11.42 0.76 27.14
CA GLU A 467 -12.42 1.55 27.87
C GLU A 467 -12.40 3.02 27.45
N ILE A 468 -11.24 3.68 27.49
CA ILE A 468 -11.11 5.12 27.15
C ILE A 468 -11.47 5.39 25.70
N PHE A 469 -11.03 4.54 24.78
CA PHE A 469 -11.30 4.70 23.36
C PHE A 469 -12.65 4.12 22.92
N ALA A 470 -13.42 3.51 23.82
CA ALA A 470 -14.69 2.84 23.55
C ALA A 470 -14.58 1.82 22.40
N VAL A 471 -13.50 1.04 22.41
CA VAL A 471 -13.27 -0.04 21.45
C VAL A 471 -13.74 -1.35 22.07
N GLU A 472 -14.81 -1.91 21.52
CA GLU A 472 -15.27 -3.24 21.86
C GLU A 472 -14.54 -4.27 20.98
N ARG A 473 -13.63 -5.03 21.60
CA ARG A 473 -12.93 -6.18 20.98
C ARG A 473 -12.72 -7.27 22.01
N ASN A 474 -13.04 -8.51 21.61
CA ASN A 474 -12.92 -9.71 22.44
C ASN A 474 -11.66 -10.53 22.11
N ASP A 475 -10.71 -9.98 21.32
CA ASP A 475 -9.43 -10.62 21.01
C ASP A 475 -8.59 -10.82 22.26
N ALA A 476 -7.92 -11.97 22.34
CA ALA A 476 -6.87 -12.18 23.31
C ALA A 476 -5.70 -11.22 23.01
N PHE A 477 -5.30 -10.42 24.01
CA PHE A 477 -4.20 -9.49 23.85
C PHE A 477 -2.86 -10.24 23.74
N MET A 478 -2.23 -10.15 22.57
CA MET A 478 -0.90 -10.71 22.29
C MET A 478 0.13 -9.58 22.16
N PRO A 479 0.75 -9.14 23.28
CA PRO A 479 1.72 -8.05 23.23
C PRO A 479 2.98 -8.49 22.48
N HIS A 480 3.41 -7.70 21.50
CA HIS A 480 4.61 -8.00 20.70
C HIS A 480 5.29 -6.71 20.21
N VAL A 481 6.57 -6.82 19.86
CA VAL A 481 7.35 -5.80 19.15
C VAL A 481 7.82 -6.39 17.83
N SER A 482 7.37 -5.82 16.70
CA SER A 482 7.75 -6.32 15.38
C SER A 482 9.17 -5.90 14.99
N PHE A 483 9.88 -6.77 14.29
CA PHE A 483 11.22 -6.51 13.75
C PHE A 483 11.25 -6.46 12.23
N ILE A 484 10.36 -7.22 11.58
CA ILE A 484 10.27 -7.33 10.13
C ILE A 484 8.79 -7.37 9.75
N TYR A 485 8.42 -6.56 8.76
CA TYR A 485 7.16 -6.67 8.03
C TYR A 485 7.42 -7.20 6.63
N GLY A 486 6.51 -7.97 6.07
CA GLY A 486 6.60 -8.47 4.70
C GLY A 486 6.24 -9.94 4.54
N ASP A 487 6.01 -10.33 3.30
CA ASP A 487 5.59 -11.68 2.92
C ASP A 487 6.82 -12.52 2.59
N LEU A 488 7.38 -13.15 3.63
CA LEU A 488 8.56 -14.01 3.51
C LEU A 488 8.14 -15.48 3.63
N ALA A 489 8.77 -16.37 2.87
CA ALA A 489 8.55 -17.81 3.00
C ALA A 489 8.81 -18.31 4.44
N SER A 490 8.10 -19.36 4.86
CA SER A 490 8.15 -19.88 6.23
C SER A 490 9.57 -20.19 6.69
N GLU A 491 10.37 -20.83 5.84
CA GLU A 491 11.76 -21.20 6.12
C GLU A 491 12.64 -19.97 6.35
N ALA A 492 12.41 -18.89 5.57
CA ALA A 492 13.13 -17.64 5.71
C ALA A 492 12.79 -16.97 7.05
N ARG A 493 11.50 -16.96 7.45
CA ARG A 493 11.07 -16.43 8.75
C ARG A 493 11.67 -17.22 9.91
N ALA A 494 11.68 -18.55 9.81
CA ALA A 494 12.25 -19.43 10.83
C ALA A 494 13.76 -19.18 11.03
N GLU A 495 14.53 -19.06 9.94
CA GLU A 495 15.96 -18.76 10.01
C GLU A 495 16.23 -17.33 10.52
N LEU A 496 15.40 -16.35 10.16
CA LEU A 496 15.47 -14.98 10.68
C LEU A 496 15.19 -14.93 12.19
N ALA A 497 14.15 -15.61 12.66
CA ALA A 497 13.84 -15.70 14.08
C ALA A 497 15.00 -16.34 14.84
N LYS A 498 15.54 -17.45 14.33
CA LYS A 498 16.72 -18.14 14.89
C LYS A 498 17.97 -17.26 14.93
N GLU A 499 18.18 -16.39 13.94
CA GLU A 499 19.27 -15.40 13.93
C GLU A 499 19.08 -14.29 14.99
N LEU A 500 17.83 -13.89 15.24
CA LEU A 500 17.48 -12.80 16.15
C LEU A 500 17.39 -13.24 17.63
N ARG A 501 16.95 -14.46 17.92
CA ARG A 501 16.78 -15.00 19.28
C ARG A 501 17.98 -14.75 20.21
N PRO A 502 19.25 -15.06 19.82
CA PRO A 502 20.39 -14.86 20.71
C PRO A 502 20.65 -13.41 21.12
N LYS A 503 20.11 -12.44 20.37
CA LYS A 503 20.29 -11.00 20.61
C LYS A 503 19.13 -10.37 21.39
N LEU A 504 17.94 -10.98 21.33
CA LEU A 504 16.69 -10.32 21.73
C LEU A 504 15.88 -11.10 22.77
N ASP A 505 16.02 -12.41 22.88
CA ASP A 505 15.33 -13.22 23.90
C ASP A 505 15.76 -12.78 25.32
N GLY A 506 14.78 -12.62 26.21
CA GLY A 506 14.97 -12.13 27.58
C GLY A 506 15.28 -10.63 27.68
N LYS A 507 15.29 -9.88 26.57
CA LYS A 507 15.57 -8.44 26.60
C LYS A 507 14.39 -7.68 27.23
N ARG A 508 14.69 -6.85 28.23
CA ARG A 508 13.71 -5.97 28.88
C ARG A 508 13.67 -4.58 28.26
N LEU A 509 12.47 -4.06 28.06
CA LEU A 509 12.22 -2.75 27.47
C LEU A 509 11.34 -1.94 28.42
N LYS A 510 11.76 -0.71 28.73
CA LYS A 510 10.90 0.27 29.40
C LYS A 510 10.15 1.06 28.34
N MET A 511 8.82 1.00 28.36
CA MET A 511 7.97 1.83 27.51
C MET A 511 7.54 3.06 28.30
N GLU A 512 8.07 4.23 27.94
CA GLU A 512 7.91 5.48 28.71
C GLU A 512 6.91 6.46 28.09
N LYS A 513 6.50 6.21 26.84
CA LYS A 513 5.57 7.08 26.12
C LYS A 513 4.53 6.26 25.36
N LEU A 514 3.36 6.87 25.19
CA LEU A 514 2.35 6.45 24.23
C LEU A 514 2.37 7.40 23.04
N GLN A 515 2.11 6.85 21.86
CA GLN A 515 1.98 7.58 20.60
C GLN A 515 0.65 7.22 19.93
N LEU A 516 -0.01 8.22 19.38
CA LEU A 516 -1.19 8.05 18.54
C LEU A 516 -0.78 8.15 17.08
N TRP A 517 -1.01 7.09 16.33
CA TRP A 517 -0.68 6.99 14.92
C TRP A 517 -1.94 6.86 14.08
N ARG A 518 -1.97 7.54 12.95
CA ARG A 518 -2.88 7.23 11.85
C ARG A 518 -2.23 6.18 10.98
N THR A 519 -2.73 4.96 11.06
CA THR A 519 -2.16 3.80 10.36
C THR A 519 -3.05 3.45 9.18
N LEU A 520 -3.08 4.29 8.15
CA LEU A 520 -3.84 4.07 6.92
C LEU A 520 -2.90 3.73 5.76
N GLY A 521 -3.20 2.66 5.04
CA GLY A 521 -2.44 2.25 3.85
C GLY A 521 -1.05 1.70 4.18
N GLN A 522 -0.10 1.95 3.29
CA GLN A 522 1.28 1.45 3.37
C GLN A 522 2.01 2.01 4.61
N VAL A 523 3.03 1.30 5.10
CA VAL A 523 3.79 1.68 6.31
C VAL A 523 4.41 3.08 6.16
N GLU A 524 4.80 3.46 4.94
CA GLU A 524 5.37 4.75 4.59
C GLU A 524 4.37 5.91 4.70
N THR A 525 3.07 5.63 4.69
CA THR A 525 2.00 6.64 4.79
C THR A 525 1.48 6.80 6.23
N TRP A 526 2.03 6.06 7.19
CA TRP A 526 1.64 6.17 8.59
C TRP A 526 2.12 7.49 9.20
N GLU A 527 1.21 8.17 9.91
CA GLU A 527 1.43 9.52 10.43
C GLU A 527 1.31 9.54 11.96
N LEU A 528 2.33 10.05 12.65
CA LEU A 528 2.26 10.34 14.08
C LEU A 528 1.43 11.61 14.31
N LEU A 529 0.38 11.52 15.12
CA LEU A 529 -0.52 12.64 15.41
C LEU A 529 -0.26 13.28 16.77
N ALA A 530 0.10 12.49 17.78
CA ALA A 530 0.36 12.96 19.14
C ALA A 530 1.23 11.98 19.92
N GLU A 531 1.93 12.49 20.93
CA GLU A 531 2.64 11.67 21.93
C GLU A 531 2.37 12.18 23.34
N ALA A 532 2.38 11.26 24.31
CA ALA A 532 2.21 11.56 25.73
C ALA A 532 3.12 10.68 26.59
N ASN A 533 3.72 11.26 27.63
CA ASN A 533 4.59 10.52 28.55
C ASN A 533 3.74 9.76 29.58
N LEU A 534 4.17 8.56 29.93
CA LEU A 534 3.61 7.77 31.02
C LEU A 534 4.14 8.28 32.38
N ILE A 535 3.44 7.91 33.45
CA ILE A 535 3.83 8.32 34.81
C ILE A 535 5.07 7.51 35.25
N HIS A 536 6.17 8.21 35.52
CA HIS A 536 7.33 7.64 36.18
C HIS A 536 7.07 7.52 37.69
N GLU A 537 7.42 6.39 38.29
CA GLU A 537 7.51 6.31 39.75
C GLU A 537 8.65 7.20 40.26
N HIS A 538 8.39 7.91 41.36
CA HIS A 538 9.40 8.66 42.11
C HIS A 538 10.26 7.73 42.97
#